data_AF-A0A934BZX2-F1
#
_entry.id   AF-A0A934BZX2-F1
#
_cell.length_a   1.000
_cell.length_b   1.000
_cell.length_c   1.000
_cell.angle_alpha   90.00
_cell.angle_beta   90.00
_cell.angle_gamma   90.00
#
_symmetry.space_group_name_H-M   'P 1'
#
loop_
_entity.id
_entity.type
_entity.pdbx_description
1 polymer ?
#
loop_
_entity_poly.entity_id
_entity_poly.type
_entity_poly.pdbx_seq_one_letter_code
_entity_poly.pdbx_strand_id
1 'polypeptide(L)'
;MTSLPRRRTAAFTLVELLVAFTIFGMVSAGVVGAFIQMLSIYHYDTGKLLVNKDLRKFTGEMTENATYANFFRIYPTYSNLTRTDNTLVNPADPDQGYTNAIVDTSLTDGASGDCLVLVYKDSADDRKIARIIIYFRTPGTSLPTPSAGARTFNRGAVRKVDLAITPSSSLPVHQLIPTISNPTQYPVVLESVGVLSPILVQVPGSSPPAFQPWGLFYNFYNRSIILKGELIHTGSQINVKNATATNTYNFTVSPRG
;
A
#
# COMPACT_ATOMS: atom_id res chain seq x y z
N MET A 1 14.89 84.82 4.65
CA MET A 1 15.61 83.52 4.66
C MET A 1 15.85 83.13 6.12
N THR A 2 15.00 82.26 6.66
CA THR A 2 15.07 81.74 8.03
C THR A 2 15.81 80.40 8.01
N SER A 3 16.98 80.33 8.66
CA SER A 3 17.78 79.10 8.75
C SER A 3 17.11 78.10 9.70
N LEU A 4 16.79 76.90 9.20
CA LEU A 4 16.26 75.81 10.02
C LEU A 4 17.29 75.35 11.07
N PRO A 5 16.85 74.98 12.30
CA PRO A 5 17.74 74.58 13.38
C PRO A 5 18.49 73.27 13.03
N ARG A 6 19.80 73.29 13.28
CA ARG A 6 20.74 72.18 13.05
C ARG A 6 20.41 71.03 14.01
N ARG A 7 19.85 69.95 13.46
CA ARG A 7 19.51 68.72 14.20
C ARG A 7 20.80 68.13 14.79
N ARG A 8 20.93 68.12 16.12
CA ARG A 8 22.03 67.43 16.82
C ARG A 8 21.84 65.93 16.63
N THR A 9 22.81 65.27 16.00
CA THR A 9 22.87 63.81 15.91
C THR A 9 23.36 63.27 17.25
N ALA A 10 22.46 62.69 18.04
CA ALA A 10 22.83 61.96 19.24
C ALA A 10 23.58 60.68 18.84
N ALA A 11 24.78 60.47 19.39
CA ALA A 11 25.55 59.24 19.21
C ALA A 11 25.08 58.21 20.25
N PHE A 12 24.83 56.97 19.81
CA PHE A 12 24.42 55.88 20.69
C PHE A 12 25.59 55.40 21.56
N THR A 13 25.30 55.03 22.80
CA THR A 13 26.27 54.40 23.69
C THR A 13 26.44 52.91 23.35
N LEU A 14 27.62 52.35 23.64
CA LEU A 14 27.92 50.94 23.38
C LEU A 14 26.93 49.99 24.06
N VAL A 15 26.45 50.36 25.27
CA VAL A 15 25.46 49.59 26.02
C VAL A 15 24.11 49.57 25.32
N GLU A 16 23.62 50.71 24.82
CA GLU A 16 22.37 50.79 24.05
C GLU A 16 22.43 49.92 22.78
N LEU A 17 23.58 49.91 22.11
CA LEU A 17 23.80 49.08 20.93
C LEU A 17 23.76 47.58 21.29
N LEU A 18 24.43 47.17 22.38
CA LEU A 18 24.42 45.77 22.82
C LEU A 18 23.00 45.30 23.19
N VAL A 19 22.25 46.12 23.93
CA VAL A 19 20.84 45.83 24.26
C VAL A 19 20.00 45.73 22.99
N ALA A 20 20.14 46.65 22.03
CA ALA A 20 19.41 46.59 20.77
C ALA A 20 19.71 45.31 19.97
N PHE A 21 21.00 44.90 19.88
CA PHE A 21 21.39 43.66 19.19
C PHE A 21 20.85 42.41 19.87
N THR A 22 20.84 42.36 21.21
CA THR A 22 20.29 41.20 21.94
C THR A 22 18.79 41.06 21.73
N ILE A 23 18.03 42.16 21.82
CA ILE A 23 16.59 42.15 21.55
C ILE A 23 16.32 41.73 20.10
N PHE A 24 17.06 42.31 19.14
CA PHE A 24 16.93 41.97 17.72
C PHE A 24 17.25 40.50 17.44
N GLY A 25 18.32 39.97 18.04
CA GLY A 25 18.71 38.57 17.92
C GLY A 25 17.66 37.63 18.49
N MET A 26 17.11 37.95 19.67
CA MET A 26 16.04 37.17 20.30
C MET A 26 14.77 37.15 19.45
N VAL A 27 14.36 38.31 18.92
CA VAL A 27 13.18 38.41 18.05
C VAL A 27 13.40 37.64 16.75
N SER A 28 14.56 37.80 16.13
CA SER A 28 14.91 37.11 14.88
C SER A 28 14.97 35.58 15.08
N ALA A 29 15.57 35.10 16.17
CA ALA A 29 15.56 33.68 16.51
C ALA A 29 14.14 33.15 16.75
N GLY A 30 13.28 33.93 17.42
CA GLY A 30 11.87 33.59 17.63
C GLY A 30 11.09 33.47 16.32
N VAL A 31 11.29 34.41 15.38
CA VAL A 31 10.62 34.40 14.07
C VAL A 31 11.09 33.21 13.22
N VAL A 32 12.39 32.94 13.17
CA VAL A 32 12.93 31.79 12.43
C VAL A 32 12.44 30.47 13.04
N GLY A 33 12.41 30.36 14.37
CA GLY A 33 11.88 29.18 15.06
C GLY A 33 10.41 28.92 14.73
N ALA A 34 9.57 29.96 14.79
CA ALA A 34 8.17 29.88 14.41
C ALA A 34 7.99 29.48 12.93
N PHE A 35 8.80 30.03 12.03
CA PHE A 35 8.75 29.72 10.61
C PHE A 35 9.07 28.24 10.32
N ILE A 36 10.12 27.69 10.94
CA ILE A 36 10.50 26.27 10.79
C ILE A 36 9.36 25.37 11.31
N GLN A 37 8.73 25.73 12.43
CA GLN A 37 7.61 24.99 12.97
C GLN A 37 6.39 25.02 12.04
N MET A 38 6.05 26.19 11.48
CA MET A 38 4.96 26.33 10.50
C MET A 38 5.23 25.51 9.24
N LEU A 39 6.48 25.48 8.75
CA LEU A 39 6.87 24.69 7.59
C LEU A 39 6.69 23.18 7.85
N SER A 40 7.04 22.71 9.05
CA SER A 40 6.83 21.32 9.45
C SER A 40 5.35 20.95 9.48
N ILE A 41 4.48 21.82 10.02
CA ILE A 41 3.02 21.60 10.06
C ILE A 41 2.47 21.57 8.63
N TYR A 42 2.87 22.54 7.79
CA TYR A 42 2.45 22.62 6.40
C TYR A 42 2.77 21.35 5.59
N HIS A 43 3.98 20.82 5.73
CA HIS A 43 4.36 19.56 5.06
C HIS A 43 3.56 18.36 5.56
N TYR A 44 3.30 18.29 6.86
CA TYR A 44 2.51 17.21 7.45
C TYR A 44 1.05 17.23 6.96
N ASP A 45 0.42 18.41 6.94
CA ASP A 45 -0.97 18.56 6.48
C ASP A 45 -1.09 18.29 4.98
N THR A 46 -0.12 18.74 4.18
CA THR A 46 -0.06 18.41 2.75
C THR A 46 0.04 16.91 2.53
N GLY A 47 0.90 16.22 3.31
CA GLY A 47 1.02 14.76 3.28
C GLY A 47 -0.31 14.05 3.59
N LYS A 48 -1.04 14.52 4.62
CA LYS A 48 -2.37 13.98 4.97
C LYS A 48 -3.39 14.16 3.85
N LEU A 49 -3.41 15.32 3.20
CA LEU A 49 -4.34 15.57 2.10
C LEU A 49 -4.05 14.66 0.90
N LEU A 50 -2.78 14.43 0.58
CA LEU A 50 -2.37 13.51 -0.48
C LEU A 50 -2.79 12.07 -0.17
N VAL A 51 -2.51 11.57 1.04
CA VAL A 51 -2.95 10.23 1.48
C VAL A 51 -4.47 10.08 1.37
N ASN A 52 -5.24 11.08 1.85
CA ASN A 52 -6.70 11.03 1.77
C ASN A 52 -7.23 11.06 0.34
N LYS A 53 -6.58 11.82 -0.56
CA LYS A 53 -6.93 11.87 -1.98
C LYS A 53 -6.71 10.52 -2.64
N ASP A 54 -5.54 9.93 -2.44
CA ASP A 54 -5.15 8.66 -3.05
C ASP A 54 -6.01 7.51 -2.51
N LEU A 55 -6.31 7.52 -1.20
CA LEU A 55 -7.27 6.58 -0.63
C LEU A 55 -8.63 6.69 -1.29
N ARG A 56 -9.20 7.89 -1.40
CA ARG A 56 -10.54 8.07 -2.00
C ARG A 56 -10.57 7.57 -3.43
N LYS A 57 -9.51 7.86 -4.20
CA LYS A 57 -9.35 7.36 -5.56
C LYS A 57 -9.31 5.83 -5.57
N PHE A 58 -8.47 5.22 -4.74
CA PHE A 58 -8.35 3.77 -4.62
C PHE A 58 -9.68 3.12 -4.19
N THR A 59 -10.35 3.63 -3.16
CA THR A 59 -11.64 3.09 -2.71
C THR A 59 -12.73 3.27 -3.76
N GLY A 60 -12.72 4.37 -4.51
CA GLY A 60 -13.64 4.61 -5.62
C GLY A 60 -13.45 3.58 -6.72
N GLU A 61 -12.21 3.43 -7.21
CA GLU A 61 -11.87 2.43 -8.22
C GLU A 61 -12.15 1.00 -7.72
N MET A 62 -11.81 0.69 -6.48
CA MET A 62 -12.02 -0.63 -5.89
C MET A 62 -13.52 -0.95 -5.78
N THR A 63 -14.33 0.02 -5.33
CA THR A 63 -15.78 -0.13 -5.24
C THR A 63 -16.38 -0.34 -6.62
N GLU A 64 -16.01 0.46 -7.61
CA GLU A 64 -16.50 0.32 -8.98
C GLU A 64 -16.15 -1.05 -9.55
N ASN A 65 -14.88 -1.45 -9.49
CA ASN A 65 -14.44 -2.72 -10.04
C ASN A 65 -15.07 -3.90 -9.29
N ALA A 66 -15.07 -3.91 -7.97
CA ALA A 66 -15.66 -5.00 -7.20
C ALA A 66 -17.17 -5.12 -7.38
N THR A 67 -17.91 -4.00 -7.50
CA THR A 67 -19.37 -4.01 -7.70
C THR A 67 -19.77 -4.71 -8.99
N TYR A 68 -18.99 -4.54 -10.06
CA TYR A 68 -19.25 -5.18 -11.35
C TYR A 68 -18.59 -6.56 -11.50
N ALA A 69 -17.72 -6.98 -10.58
CA ALA A 69 -17.11 -8.30 -10.62
C ALA A 69 -18.13 -9.38 -10.23
N ASN A 70 -18.08 -10.52 -10.91
CA ASN A 70 -18.93 -11.66 -10.60
C ASN A 70 -18.43 -12.42 -9.37
N PHE A 71 -17.12 -12.59 -9.24
CA PHE A 71 -16.54 -13.21 -8.05
C PHE A 71 -15.08 -12.76 -7.89
N PHE A 72 -14.50 -13.11 -6.75
CA PHE A 72 -13.11 -12.80 -6.44
C PHE A 72 -12.32 -14.02 -5.97
N ARG A 73 -10.99 -13.91 -6.10
CA ARG A 73 -10.01 -14.82 -5.53
C ARG A 73 -8.88 -14.01 -4.93
N ILE A 74 -8.38 -14.43 -3.78
CA ILE A 74 -7.19 -13.83 -3.15
C ILE A 74 -6.07 -14.85 -3.26
N TYR A 75 -4.87 -14.40 -3.60
CA TYR A 75 -3.67 -15.21 -3.65
C TYR A 75 -2.62 -14.67 -2.67
N PRO A 76 -1.73 -15.52 -2.14
CA PRO A 76 -0.71 -15.09 -1.19
C PRO A 76 0.20 -13.99 -1.75
N THR A 77 0.62 -14.13 -3.01
CA THR A 77 1.51 -13.21 -3.72
C THR A 77 1.18 -13.24 -5.22
N TYR A 78 1.61 -12.22 -5.96
CA TYR A 78 1.45 -12.16 -7.41
C TYR A 78 2.33 -13.17 -8.18
N SER A 79 3.40 -13.67 -7.54
CA SER A 79 4.37 -14.59 -8.16
C SER A 79 4.02 -16.06 -8.00
N ASN A 80 3.06 -16.39 -7.14
CA ASN A 80 2.66 -17.76 -6.81
C ASN A 80 1.14 -17.85 -6.89
N LEU A 81 0.66 -18.07 -8.11
CA LEU A 81 -0.77 -18.21 -8.43
C LEU A 81 -1.16 -19.68 -8.58
N THR A 82 -0.21 -20.51 -8.99
CA THR A 82 -0.35 -21.95 -9.16
C THR A 82 0.78 -22.68 -8.47
N ARG A 83 0.47 -23.84 -7.88
CA ARG A 83 1.43 -24.78 -7.33
C ARG A 83 1.30 -26.09 -8.08
N THR A 84 2.42 -26.71 -8.43
CA THR A 84 2.41 -28.07 -8.94
C THR A 84 2.43 -29.02 -7.76
N ASP A 85 1.34 -29.75 -7.55
CA ASP A 85 1.27 -30.81 -6.55
C ASP A 85 1.31 -32.18 -7.23
N ASN A 86 1.94 -33.13 -6.55
CA ASN A 86 1.93 -34.53 -6.96
C ASN A 86 0.63 -35.15 -6.49
N THR A 87 -0.32 -35.32 -7.39
CA THR A 87 -1.57 -36.04 -7.13
C THR A 87 -1.47 -37.47 -7.62
N LEU A 88 -2.03 -38.42 -6.87
CA LEU A 88 -2.11 -39.81 -7.32
C LEU A 88 -2.90 -39.89 -8.64
N VAL A 89 -2.40 -40.66 -9.61
CA VAL A 89 -3.10 -40.91 -10.89
C VAL A 89 -4.49 -41.48 -10.65
N ASN A 90 -4.61 -42.36 -9.65
CA ASN A 90 -5.86 -42.96 -9.25
C ASN A 90 -5.90 -43.12 -7.71
N PRO A 91 -6.84 -42.46 -6.99
CA PRO A 91 -6.94 -42.60 -5.55
C PRO A 91 -7.26 -44.03 -5.08
N ALA A 92 -7.82 -44.86 -5.96
CA ALA A 92 -8.18 -46.25 -5.67
C ALA A 92 -7.02 -47.25 -5.91
N ASP A 93 -5.93 -46.81 -6.55
CA ASP A 93 -4.79 -47.67 -6.90
C ASP A 93 -3.46 -46.90 -6.68
N PRO A 94 -2.85 -47.04 -5.48
CA PRO A 94 -1.64 -46.29 -5.12
C PRO A 94 -0.40 -46.71 -5.92
N ASP A 95 -0.43 -47.81 -6.67
CA ASP A 95 0.71 -48.30 -7.45
C ASP A 95 0.85 -47.61 -8.82
N GLN A 96 -0.14 -46.81 -9.25
CA GLN A 96 -0.09 -46.09 -10.54
C GLN A 96 0.79 -44.83 -10.52
N GLY A 97 1.38 -44.49 -9.37
CA GLY A 97 2.28 -43.35 -9.24
C GLY A 97 1.56 -42.00 -9.19
N TYR A 98 2.35 -40.93 -9.34
CA TYR A 98 1.90 -39.55 -9.18
C TYR A 98 1.93 -38.80 -10.51
N THR A 99 0.92 -37.97 -10.76
CA THR A 99 0.92 -36.95 -11.81
C THR A 99 1.13 -35.56 -11.19
N ASN A 100 1.71 -34.66 -11.99
CA ASN A 100 1.82 -33.25 -11.64
C ASN A 100 0.48 -32.57 -11.97
N ALA A 101 -0.32 -32.28 -10.95
CA ALA A 101 -1.50 -31.43 -11.10
C ALA A 101 -1.15 -29.99 -10.82
N ILE A 102 -1.61 -29.08 -11.68
CA ILE A 102 -1.55 -27.64 -11.42
C ILE A 102 -2.72 -27.30 -10.50
N VAL A 103 -2.40 -26.93 -9.27
CA VAL A 103 -3.37 -26.58 -8.23
C VAL A 103 -3.42 -25.06 -8.07
N ASP A 104 -4.64 -24.57 -7.93
CA ASP A 104 -4.93 -23.17 -7.62
C ASP A 104 -4.49 -22.86 -6.17
N THR A 105 -3.64 -21.85 -5.99
CA THR A 105 -3.13 -21.44 -4.67
C THR A 105 -3.99 -20.37 -3.99
N SER A 106 -5.21 -20.15 -4.49
CA SER A 106 -6.12 -19.18 -3.91
C SER A 106 -6.42 -19.50 -2.44
N LEU A 107 -6.50 -18.41 -1.67
CA LEU A 107 -6.71 -18.41 -0.24
C LEU A 107 -8.19 -18.58 0.08
N THR A 108 -8.48 -19.51 0.99
CA THR A 108 -9.82 -19.80 1.49
C THR A 108 -10.29 -18.73 2.47
N ASP A 109 -11.49 -18.92 3.01
CA ASP A 109 -12.05 -18.07 4.06
C ASP A 109 -11.09 -17.94 5.26
N GLY A 110 -11.03 -16.75 5.84
CA GLY A 110 -10.20 -16.43 7.00
C GLY A 110 -8.74 -16.16 6.69
N ALA A 111 -8.31 -16.37 5.44
CA ALA A 111 -6.93 -16.13 5.02
C ALA A 111 -6.75 -14.75 4.36
N SER A 112 -5.50 -14.28 4.36
CA SER A 112 -5.12 -12.98 3.79
C SER A 112 -3.95 -13.12 2.82
N GLY A 113 -3.96 -12.33 1.76
CA GLY A 113 -2.91 -12.33 0.74
C GLY A 113 -2.64 -10.95 0.15
N ASP A 114 -1.57 -10.85 -0.63
CA ASP A 114 -1.11 -9.61 -1.25
C ASP A 114 -1.57 -9.44 -2.70
N CYS A 115 -2.33 -10.39 -3.23
CA CYS A 115 -2.87 -10.36 -4.58
C CYS A 115 -4.37 -10.64 -4.56
N LEU A 116 -5.16 -9.71 -5.08
CA LEU A 116 -6.59 -9.85 -5.27
C LEU A 116 -6.90 -9.91 -6.76
N VAL A 117 -7.74 -10.86 -7.14
CA VAL A 117 -8.22 -11.06 -8.50
C VAL A 117 -9.74 -10.93 -8.52
N LEU A 118 -10.23 -9.97 -9.31
CA LEU A 118 -11.63 -9.75 -9.61
C LEU A 118 -11.93 -10.31 -11.00
N VAL A 119 -12.95 -11.15 -11.11
CA VAL A 119 -13.28 -11.87 -12.34
C VAL A 119 -14.62 -11.42 -12.89
N TYR A 120 -14.65 -11.14 -14.19
CA TYR A 120 -15.83 -10.73 -14.94
C TYR A 120 -16.16 -11.82 -15.96
N LYS A 121 -17.39 -12.31 -15.88
CA LYS A 121 -17.96 -13.27 -16.81
C LYS A 121 -18.46 -12.58 -18.06
N ASP A 122 -18.52 -13.33 -19.15
CA ASP A 122 -19.15 -12.87 -20.38
C ASP A 122 -20.67 -12.77 -20.18
N SER A 123 -21.28 -11.66 -20.61
CA SER A 123 -22.74 -11.48 -20.55
C SER A 123 -23.51 -12.47 -21.42
N ALA A 124 -22.87 -13.04 -22.44
CA ALA A 124 -23.49 -14.04 -23.32
C ALA A 124 -23.33 -15.48 -22.79
N ASP A 125 -22.33 -15.75 -21.95
CA ASP A 125 -22.04 -17.07 -21.41
C ASP A 125 -21.34 -16.98 -20.03
N ASP A 126 -22.11 -17.24 -18.98
CA ASP A 126 -21.65 -17.22 -17.57
C ASP A 126 -20.56 -18.24 -17.23
N ARG A 127 -20.22 -19.16 -18.15
CA ARG A 127 -19.12 -20.11 -17.99
C ARG A 127 -17.79 -19.56 -18.50
N LYS A 128 -17.82 -18.48 -19.28
CA LYS A 128 -16.62 -17.87 -19.85
C LYS A 128 -16.23 -16.61 -19.11
N ILE A 129 -14.93 -16.38 -19.05
CA ILE A 129 -14.31 -15.20 -18.46
C ILE A 129 -13.98 -14.23 -19.59
N ALA A 130 -14.49 -13.00 -19.46
CA ALA A 130 -14.30 -11.94 -20.45
C ALA A 130 -13.26 -10.90 -20.00
N ARG A 131 -13.08 -10.71 -18.68
CA ARG A 131 -12.10 -9.75 -18.14
C ARG A 131 -11.64 -10.17 -16.75
N ILE A 132 -10.39 -9.86 -16.42
CA ILE A 132 -9.79 -10.07 -15.11
C ILE A 132 -9.11 -8.77 -14.68
N ILE A 133 -9.40 -8.32 -13.47
CA ILE A 133 -8.69 -7.18 -12.84
C ILE A 133 -7.91 -7.71 -11.64
N ILE A 134 -6.63 -7.37 -11.57
CA ILE A 134 -5.71 -7.86 -10.55
C ILE A 134 -5.18 -6.67 -9.78
N TYR A 135 -5.34 -6.67 -8.47
CA TYR A 135 -4.65 -5.77 -7.57
C TYR A 135 -3.58 -6.53 -6.83
N PHE A 136 -2.34 -6.08 -6.88
CA PHE A 136 -1.26 -6.77 -6.19
C PHE A 136 -0.31 -5.80 -5.53
N ARG A 137 0.15 -6.17 -4.34
CA ARG A 137 1.19 -5.45 -3.63
C ARG A 137 2.55 -5.95 -4.08
N THR A 138 3.38 -5.03 -4.52
CA THR A 138 4.79 -5.27 -4.79
C THR A 138 5.58 -5.04 -3.50
N PRO A 139 6.49 -5.94 -3.08
CA PRO A 139 7.36 -5.62 -1.96
C PRO A 139 8.16 -4.38 -2.33
N GLY A 140 8.08 -3.34 -1.52
CA GLY A 140 8.91 -2.17 -1.70
C GLY A 140 10.34 -2.49 -1.28
N THR A 141 11.24 -1.57 -1.62
CA THR A 141 12.59 -1.58 -1.07
C THR A 141 12.48 -1.58 0.45
N SER A 142 13.01 -2.63 1.10
CA SER A 142 13.20 -2.63 2.54
C SER A 142 13.94 -1.35 2.91
N LEU A 143 13.31 -0.51 3.74
CA LEU A 143 14.04 0.55 4.42
C LEU A 143 15.23 -0.10 5.15
N PRO A 144 16.37 0.61 5.25
CA PRO A 144 17.63 0.04 5.73
C PRO A 144 17.40 -0.71 7.03
N THR A 145 18.02 -1.89 7.09
CA THR A 145 17.94 -2.90 8.14
C THR A 145 17.69 -2.27 9.51
N PRO A 146 16.55 -2.58 10.15
CA PRO A 146 16.29 -2.03 11.47
C PRO A 146 17.38 -2.48 12.43
N SER A 147 18.01 -1.52 13.11
CA SER A 147 18.75 -1.78 14.34
C SER A 147 17.88 -2.64 15.26
N ALA A 148 18.48 -3.66 15.88
CA ALA A 148 17.82 -4.70 16.66
C ALA A 148 16.64 -4.13 17.50
N GLY A 149 15.41 -4.51 17.14
CA GLY A 149 14.18 -4.06 17.81
C GLY A 149 13.24 -3.18 16.98
N ALA A 150 13.66 -2.66 15.81
CA ALA A 150 12.75 -1.91 14.93
C ALA A 150 11.90 -2.84 14.05
N ARG A 151 10.59 -2.57 14.00
CA ARG A 151 9.61 -3.33 13.22
C ARG A 151 9.94 -3.18 11.73
N THR A 152 10.22 -4.29 11.05
CA THR A 152 10.40 -4.29 9.59
C THR A 152 9.03 -4.17 8.95
N PHE A 153 8.62 -2.96 8.60
CA PHE A 153 7.41 -2.77 7.81
C PHE A 153 7.72 -3.14 6.37
N ASN A 154 7.24 -4.28 5.90
CA ASN A 154 7.20 -4.56 4.46
C ASN A 154 6.18 -3.59 3.84
N ARG A 155 6.70 -2.48 3.31
CA ARG A 155 5.94 -1.43 2.65
C ARG A 155 6.02 -1.68 1.16
N GLY A 156 4.91 -1.54 0.46
CA GLY A 156 4.84 -1.88 -0.95
C GLY A 156 3.85 -1.03 -1.72
N ALA A 157 4.16 -0.75 -2.99
CA ALA A 157 3.20 -0.12 -3.88
C ALA A 157 2.13 -1.16 -4.27
N VAL A 158 0.87 -0.73 -4.29
CA VAL A 158 -0.23 -1.53 -4.85
C VAL A 158 -0.41 -1.13 -6.30
N ARG A 159 -0.42 -2.14 -7.17
CA ARG A 159 -0.51 -1.98 -8.61
C ARG A 159 -1.74 -2.70 -9.14
N LYS A 160 -2.17 -2.28 -10.32
CA LYS A 160 -3.34 -2.82 -11.01
C LYS A 160 -2.98 -3.37 -12.36
N VAL A 161 -3.46 -4.59 -12.66
CA VAL A 161 -3.52 -5.15 -14.00
C VAL A 161 -4.97 -5.21 -14.42
N ASP A 162 -5.24 -4.84 -15.66
CA ASP A 162 -6.54 -5.00 -16.30
C ASP A 162 -6.35 -5.81 -17.57
N LEU A 163 -6.95 -6.99 -17.61
CA LEU A 163 -6.80 -7.95 -18.68
C LEU A 163 -8.17 -8.25 -19.30
N ALA A 164 -8.39 -7.74 -20.49
CA ALA A 164 -9.50 -8.16 -21.34
C ALA A 164 -9.13 -9.47 -22.05
N ILE A 165 -10.05 -10.43 -22.07
CA ILE A 165 -9.86 -11.75 -22.69
C ILE A 165 -10.77 -11.82 -23.91
N THR A 166 -10.16 -11.73 -25.10
CA THR A 166 -10.88 -11.71 -26.37
C THR A 166 -10.27 -12.75 -27.32
N PRO A 167 -11.02 -13.79 -27.73
CA PRO A 167 -12.39 -14.12 -27.31
C PRO A 167 -12.46 -14.62 -25.85
N SER A 168 -13.65 -14.57 -25.24
CA SER A 168 -13.87 -15.03 -23.87
C SER A 168 -13.49 -16.51 -23.71
N SER A 169 -12.87 -16.85 -22.58
CA SER A 169 -12.25 -18.18 -22.36
C SER A 169 -12.98 -18.97 -21.28
N SER A 170 -13.10 -20.29 -21.49
CA SER A 170 -13.64 -21.24 -20.50
C SER A 170 -12.55 -21.86 -19.61
N LEU A 171 -11.29 -21.43 -19.76
CA LEU A 171 -10.20 -21.91 -18.90
C LEU A 171 -10.40 -21.40 -17.46
N PRO A 172 -9.92 -22.14 -16.45
CA PRO A 172 -9.99 -21.68 -15.06
C PRO A 172 -9.16 -20.41 -14.85
N VAL A 173 -9.58 -19.58 -13.89
CA VAL A 173 -9.00 -18.25 -13.61
C VAL A 173 -7.48 -18.30 -13.46
N HIS A 174 -6.95 -19.26 -12.70
CA HIS A 174 -5.51 -19.36 -12.44
C HIS A 174 -4.67 -19.64 -13.69
N GLN A 175 -5.26 -20.17 -14.78
CA GLN A 175 -4.57 -20.35 -16.07
C GLN A 175 -4.66 -19.11 -16.97
N LEU A 176 -5.61 -18.22 -16.70
CA LEU A 176 -5.83 -16.98 -17.46
C LEU A 176 -5.03 -15.80 -16.90
N ILE A 177 -4.56 -15.90 -15.67
CA ILE A 177 -3.72 -14.85 -15.07
C ILE A 177 -2.30 -14.96 -15.64
N PRO A 178 -1.76 -13.89 -16.26
CA PRO A 178 -0.39 -13.89 -16.74
C PRO A 178 0.59 -13.90 -15.58
N THR A 179 1.73 -14.57 -15.76
CA THR A 179 2.84 -14.47 -14.81
C THR A 179 3.40 -13.04 -14.82
N ILE A 180 3.30 -12.36 -13.68
CA ILE A 180 3.82 -11.00 -13.50
C ILE A 180 5.33 -11.08 -13.26
N SER A 181 6.11 -11.07 -14.35
CA SER A 181 7.58 -11.13 -14.30
C SER A 181 8.22 -9.78 -14.00
N ASN A 182 7.62 -8.69 -14.48
CA ASN A 182 8.06 -7.32 -14.23
C ASN A 182 6.95 -6.50 -13.56
N PRO A 183 6.85 -6.51 -12.23
CA PRO A 183 5.78 -5.83 -11.52
C PRO A 183 5.81 -4.30 -11.71
N THR A 184 6.96 -3.69 -12.05
CA THR A 184 7.08 -2.24 -12.16
C THR A 184 6.42 -1.65 -13.41
N GLN A 185 6.08 -2.48 -14.40
CA GLN A 185 5.43 -2.06 -15.64
C GLN A 185 3.96 -1.64 -15.44
N TYR A 186 3.31 -2.16 -14.40
CA TYR A 186 1.90 -1.93 -14.15
C TYR A 186 1.64 -0.61 -13.39
N PRO A 187 0.53 0.10 -13.67
CA PRO A 187 0.23 1.36 -13.01
C PRO A 187 0.11 1.20 -11.49
N VAL A 188 0.70 2.15 -10.76
CA VAL A 188 0.60 2.26 -9.31
C VAL A 188 -0.74 2.91 -8.96
N VAL A 189 -1.51 2.25 -8.11
CA VAL A 189 -2.77 2.79 -7.56
C VAL A 189 -2.56 3.37 -6.16
N LEU A 190 -1.68 2.74 -5.37
CA LEU A 190 -1.23 3.26 -4.07
C LEU A 190 0.29 3.21 -4.01
N GLU A 191 0.93 4.34 -3.71
CA GLU A 191 2.39 4.48 -3.75
C GLU A 191 3.10 3.69 -2.65
N SER A 192 2.57 3.70 -1.43
CA SER A 192 3.15 2.95 -0.33
C SER A 192 2.07 2.51 0.65
N VAL A 193 1.97 1.19 0.80
CA VAL A 193 1.06 0.54 1.74
C VAL A 193 1.87 -0.38 2.62
N GLY A 194 1.89 -0.07 3.92
CA GLY A 194 2.30 -1.00 4.94
C GLY A 194 1.15 -1.96 5.24
N VAL A 195 1.45 -3.23 5.44
CA VAL A 195 0.49 -4.11 6.11
C VAL A 195 0.74 -4.01 7.60
N LEU A 196 -0.32 -3.76 8.36
CA LEU A 196 -0.26 -3.77 9.82
C LEU A 196 0.21 -5.17 10.24
N SER A 197 1.33 -5.18 10.98
CA SER A 197 2.11 -6.34 11.41
C SER A 197 1.30 -7.63 11.58
N PRO A 198 1.85 -8.80 11.17
CA PRO A 198 1.19 -10.07 11.44
C PRO A 198 0.93 -10.21 12.94
N ILE A 199 -0.33 -10.50 13.30
CA ILE A 199 -0.55 -11.22 14.56
C ILE A 199 0.16 -12.55 14.38
N LEU A 200 1.01 -12.89 15.35
CA LEU A 200 1.76 -14.14 15.43
C LEU A 200 0.77 -15.31 15.59
N VAL A 201 0.18 -15.79 14.50
CA VAL A 201 -0.58 -17.04 14.48
C VAL A 201 0.41 -18.13 14.08
N GLN A 202 0.89 -18.88 15.08
CA GLN A 202 1.73 -20.05 14.86
C GLN A 202 0.90 -21.11 14.12
N VAL A 203 1.27 -21.41 12.87
CA VAL A 203 0.68 -22.54 12.14
C VAL A 203 1.17 -23.84 12.80
N PRO A 204 0.29 -24.66 13.40
CA PRO A 204 0.68 -25.92 14.01
C PRO A 204 1.35 -26.82 12.96
N GLY A 205 2.57 -27.29 13.24
CA GLY A 205 3.29 -28.23 12.36
C GLY A 205 4.27 -27.64 11.35
N SER A 206 4.47 -26.31 11.33
CA SER A 206 5.53 -25.69 10.52
C SER A 206 6.82 -25.47 11.33
N SER A 207 7.95 -26.03 10.88
CA SER A 207 9.28 -25.73 11.44
C SER A 207 10.21 -25.18 10.35
N PRO A 208 10.74 -23.95 10.48
CA PRO A 208 10.44 -22.97 11.53
C PRO A 208 8.96 -22.50 11.45
N PRO A 209 8.40 -21.91 12.53
CA PRO A 209 7.03 -21.40 12.51
C PRO A 209 6.84 -20.51 11.28
N ALA A 210 6.02 -20.98 10.34
CA ALA A 210 5.69 -20.22 9.17
C ALA A 210 4.74 -19.11 9.61
N PHE A 211 5.30 -17.93 9.84
CA PHE A 211 4.55 -16.71 10.04
C PHE A 211 3.78 -16.45 8.75
N GLN A 212 2.45 -16.50 8.76
CA GLN A 212 1.70 -15.96 7.63
C GLN A 212 1.74 -14.44 7.75
N PRO A 213 2.49 -13.72 6.90
CA PRO A 213 2.36 -12.27 6.85
C PRO A 213 0.91 -11.99 6.55
N TRP A 214 0.27 -11.13 7.35
CA TRP A 214 -1.04 -10.63 6.99
C TRP A 214 -0.87 -9.98 5.61
N GLY A 215 -1.71 -10.39 4.67
CA GLY A 215 -1.77 -9.79 3.36
C GLY A 215 -2.65 -8.55 3.39
N LEU A 216 -2.46 -7.66 2.42
CA LEU A 216 -3.29 -6.45 2.30
C LEU A 216 -4.80 -6.77 2.16
N PHE A 217 -5.13 -7.89 1.50
CA PHE A 217 -6.48 -8.32 1.24
C PHE A 217 -6.82 -9.52 2.13
N TYR A 218 -7.89 -9.39 2.90
CA TYR A 218 -8.40 -10.45 3.78
C TYR A 218 -9.72 -10.98 3.25
N ASN A 219 -9.82 -12.32 3.18
CA ASN A 219 -11.03 -13.00 2.74
C ASN A 219 -12.00 -13.18 3.93
N PHE A 220 -13.15 -12.54 3.85
CA PHE A 220 -14.22 -12.65 4.85
C PHE A 220 -15.40 -13.45 4.28
N TYR A 221 -15.53 -14.68 4.75
CA TYR A 221 -16.57 -15.64 4.40
C TYR A 221 -16.70 -15.93 2.90
N ASN A 222 -15.63 -15.80 2.11
CA ASN A 222 -15.67 -15.91 0.64
C ASN A 222 -16.68 -14.97 -0.04
N ARG A 223 -17.11 -13.91 0.67
CA ARG A 223 -18.17 -12.97 0.23
C ARG A 223 -17.70 -11.54 0.19
N SER A 224 -16.84 -11.19 1.14
CA SER A 224 -16.33 -9.83 1.27
C SER A 224 -14.81 -9.84 1.33
N ILE A 225 -14.22 -8.80 0.79
CA ILE A 225 -12.80 -8.51 0.86
C ILE A 225 -12.65 -7.39 1.88
N ILE A 226 -11.83 -7.62 2.91
CA ILE A 226 -11.45 -6.59 3.86
C ILE A 226 -10.02 -6.14 3.53
N LEU A 227 -9.87 -4.86 3.22
CA LEU A 227 -8.59 -4.20 3.07
C LEU A 227 -8.13 -3.68 4.42
N LYS A 228 -6.96 -4.13 4.88
CA LYS A 228 -6.32 -3.67 6.11
C LYS A 228 -4.93 -3.17 5.78
N GLY A 229 -4.76 -1.85 5.73
CA GLY A 229 -3.50 -1.24 5.32
C GLY A 229 -3.22 0.06 6.06
N GLU A 230 -1.93 0.28 6.28
CA GLU A 230 -1.37 1.57 6.65
C GLU A 230 -0.95 2.28 5.35
N LEU A 231 -1.63 3.38 5.00
CA LEU A 231 -1.23 4.19 3.87
C LEU A 231 -0.18 5.19 4.32
N ILE A 232 0.89 5.28 3.55
CA ILE A 232 2.06 6.08 3.87
C ILE A 232 2.40 6.91 2.64
N HIS A 233 2.61 8.21 2.82
CA HIS A 233 3.16 9.05 1.75
C HIS A 233 4.60 9.45 2.10
N THR A 234 5.53 9.05 1.24
CA THR A 234 6.96 9.40 1.31
C THR A 234 7.30 10.32 0.15
N GLY A 235 6.81 11.56 0.19
CA GLY A 235 7.16 12.55 -0.82
C GLY A 235 8.64 12.93 -0.75
N SER A 236 9.25 13.19 -1.91
CA SER A 236 10.61 13.80 -2.04
C SER A 236 10.74 15.14 -1.29
N GLN A 237 9.63 15.83 -1.05
CA GLN A 237 9.57 17.08 -0.30
C GLN A 237 9.49 16.90 1.22
N ILE A 238 9.36 15.66 1.70
CA ILE A 238 9.38 15.32 3.12
C ILE A 238 10.82 14.90 3.46
N ASN A 239 11.75 15.85 3.33
CA ASN A 239 13.17 15.63 3.59
C ASN A 239 13.52 15.66 5.10
N VAL A 240 12.51 15.50 5.95
CA VAL A 240 12.69 15.33 7.39
C VAL A 240 12.52 13.85 7.64
N LYS A 241 13.58 13.20 8.13
CA LYS A 241 13.70 11.77 8.47
C LYS A 241 12.49 11.11 9.17
N ASN A 242 11.48 11.86 9.61
CA ASN A 242 10.37 11.43 10.46
C ASN A 242 8.97 11.94 10.06
N ALA A 243 8.79 12.76 9.01
CA ALA A 243 7.48 13.34 8.71
C ALA A 243 6.63 12.43 7.80
N THR A 244 6.45 11.17 8.18
CA THR A 244 5.55 10.28 7.46
C THR A 244 4.11 10.54 7.88
N ALA A 245 3.28 11.01 6.95
CA ALA A 245 1.84 11.03 7.17
C ALA A 245 1.33 9.60 6.99
N THR A 246 1.06 8.96 8.13
CA THR A 246 0.48 7.62 8.20
C THR A 246 -1.00 7.73 8.54
N ASN A 247 -1.84 6.94 7.87
CA ASN A 247 -3.18 6.66 8.36
C ASN A 247 -3.57 5.19 8.12
N THR A 248 -4.30 4.62 9.08
CA THR A 248 -4.78 3.25 9.05
C THR A 248 -6.20 3.22 8.54
N TYR A 249 -6.48 2.33 7.60
CA TYR A 249 -7.82 2.20 7.03
C TYR A 249 -8.26 0.74 7.00
N ASN A 250 -9.55 0.56 7.33
CA ASN A 250 -10.28 -0.67 7.14
C ASN A 250 -11.40 -0.38 6.14
N PHE A 251 -11.39 -1.07 5.00
CA PHE A 251 -12.41 -0.93 3.98
C PHE A 251 -12.91 -2.32 3.57
N THR A 252 -14.22 -2.51 3.55
CA THR A 252 -14.84 -3.78 3.18
C THR A 252 -15.60 -3.59 1.88
N VAL A 253 -15.35 -4.47 0.90
CA VAL A 253 -16.10 -4.52 -0.35
C VAL A 253 -16.55 -5.93 -0.65
N SER A 254 -17.78 -6.07 -1.13
CA SER A 254 -18.35 -7.38 -1.50
C SER A 254 -18.70 -7.34 -2.98
N PRO A 255 -18.15 -8.23 -3.81
CA PRO A 255 -18.62 -8.40 -5.18
C PRO A 255 -20.08 -8.84 -5.21
N ARG A 256 -20.75 -8.60 -6.34
CA ARG A 256 -22.20 -8.78 -6.46
C ARG A 256 -22.64 -10.25 -6.54
N GLY A 257 -21.73 -11.17 -6.90
CA GLY A 257 -22.06 -12.58 -7.14
C GLY A 257 -22.00 -13.50 -5.95
#